data_AF-A0A1M6KZY2-F1
#
_entry.id   AF-A0A1M6KZY2-F1
#
_cell.length_a   1.000
_cell.length_b   1.000
_cell.length_c   1.000
_cell.angle_alpha   90.00
_cell.angle_beta   90.00
_cell.angle_gamma   90.00
#
_symmetry.space_group_name_H-M   'P 1'
#
loop_
_entity.id
_entity.type
_entity.pdbx_description
1 polymer ?
#
loop_
_entity_poly.entity_id
_entity_poly.type
_entity_poly.pdbx_seq_one_letter_code
_entity_poly.pdbx_strand_id
1 'polypeptide(L)'
;MTFISDKKAQLAGLFSPSLPRERAQRPKSARTSDFGDGTFNVTYREMQERLHIPIRETTLDQEEGDKAREFGLYMARQERWDELAEKIKKHDQARDATPAGVQVAELMAFGARSDVVRAAEHSLLHGRAAADSDFFSGVEALEAVLCEYPDDYAIALIVAHMHIDIGWAWRGARSTDVVKEINREAFEAHFQRATDILSGFDPHDMQSAALSAARCALLPSKSDPGAHLIREFEALIDLDPDNPRHMRALGNYLLPRWYGSYQALDLEARRTAARTFSHWGAGAYTWVWFDALLVDPEGFDTLEAEYFLDGVKDILECRPNQHIANLLAAHLFQSWQITRERYHETGCRPDLPPALRRGFEDVVHNHLRELHPLIWGHAEIGFENTARIISAERLANKGQETALNAVAMPFLQKLQAGETVQFGPDGIQQNDR
;
A
#
# COMPACT_ATOMS: atom_id res chain seq x y z
N MET A 1 33.04 -2.58 12.19
CA MET A 1 32.42 -3.89 12.42
C MET A 1 31.27 -4.01 11.44
N THR A 2 31.30 -5.02 10.58
CA THR A 2 30.38 -5.22 9.46
C THR A 2 29.04 -5.73 9.99
N PHE A 3 28.04 -4.84 10.02
CA PHE A 3 26.67 -5.19 10.39
C PHE A 3 26.03 -5.94 9.22
N ILE A 4 25.83 -7.25 9.38
CA ILE A 4 25.00 -8.05 8.49
C ILE A 4 23.55 -7.72 8.85
N SER A 5 23.00 -6.70 8.18
CA SER A 5 21.55 -6.47 8.16
C SER A 5 20.92 -7.63 7.38
N ASP A 6 20.19 -8.50 8.08
CA ASP A 6 19.46 -9.59 7.46
C ASP A 6 18.22 -9.01 6.76
N LYS A 7 18.37 -8.72 5.47
CA LYS A 7 17.44 -8.03 4.54
C LYS A 7 16.09 -8.75 4.30
N LYS A 8 15.61 -9.61 5.20
CA LYS A 8 14.53 -10.57 4.90
C LYS A 8 13.10 -10.16 5.26
N ALA A 9 12.83 -9.05 5.94
CA ALA A 9 11.45 -8.59 6.15
C ALA A 9 11.37 -7.11 6.54
N GLN A 10 11.27 -6.21 5.56
CA GLN A 10 11.00 -4.78 5.76
C GLN A 10 10.07 -4.29 4.64
N LEU A 11 8.76 -4.56 4.74
CA LEU A 11 7.78 -4.02 3.77
C LEU A 11 6.46 -3.55 4.40
N ALA A 12 6.27 -3.73 5.71
CA ALA A 12 5.04 -3.31 6.39
C ALA A 12 4.81 -1.77 6.38
N GLY A 13 5.85 -0.98 6.09
CA GLY A 13 5.77 0.48 6.09
C GLY A 13 5.42 1.15 4.77
N LEU A 14 5.32 0.43 3.64
CA LEU A 14 5.13 1.08 2.33
C LEU A 14 3.68 1.45 2.00
N PHE A 15 2.69 0.98 2.76
CA PHE A 15 1.26 1.07 2.41
C PHE A 15 0.41 1.01 3.68
N SER A 16 -0.74 1.71 3.71
CA SER A 16 -1.60 1.77 4.92
C SER A 16 -1.95 0.36 5.38
N PRO A 17 -2.16 0.11 6.69
CA PRO A 17 -2.62 -1.19 7.17
C PRO A 17 -3.88 -1.60 6.42
N SER A 18 -3.72 -2.52 5.48
CA SER A 18 -4.79 -3.06 4.65
C SER A 18 -5.34 -4.28 5.36
N LEU A 19 -6.65 -4.41 5.41
CA LEU A 19 -7.31 -5.49 6.14
C LEU A 19 -7.15 -6.86 5.41
N PRO A 20 -7.07 -8.00 6.13
CA PRO A 20 -6.86 -9.32 5.52
C PRO A 20 -7.95 -9.74 4.53
N ARG A 21 -7.57 -10.43 3.44
CA ARG A 21 -8.47 -10.90 2.37
C ARG A 21 -8.91 -12.38 2.53
N GLU A 22 -10.14 -12.68 2.12
CA GLU A 22 -10.54 -14.02 1.68
C GLU A 22 -9.95 -14.35 0.31
N ARG A 23 -9.20 -15.46 0.19
CA ARG A 23 -8.86 -16.01 -1.13
C ARG A 23 -10.16 -16.42 -1.82
N ALA A 24 -10.74 -15.50 -2.59
CA ALA A 24 -11.44 -15.88 -3.80
C ALA A 24 -10.47 -16.77 -4.59
N GLN A 25 -10.93 -17.93 -5.06
CA GLN A 25 -10.14 -18.77 -5.95
C GLN A 25 -9.74 -17.91 -7.14
N ARG A 26 -8.52 -17.37 -7.10
CA ARG A 26 -7.91 -16.81 -8.31
C ARG A 26 -7.91 -17.97 -9.31
N PRO A 27 -8.39 -17.76 -10.55
CA PRO A 27 -8.12 -18.73 -11.58
C PRO A 27 -6.62 -19.01 -11.54
N LYS A 28 -6.25 -20.31 -11.56
CA LYS A 28 -4.86 -20.70 -11.69
C LYS A 28 -4.29 -19.83 -12.79
N SER A 29 -3.17 -19.14 -12.54
CA SER A 29 -2.44 -18.48 -13.61
C SER A 29 -2.22 -19.54 -14.68
N ALA A 30 -3.04 -19.50 -15.73
CA ALA A 30 -2.77 -20.27 -16.91
C ALA A 30 -1.35 -19.83 -17.29
N ARG A 31 -0.48 -20.80 -17.57
CA ARG A 31 0.74 -20.53 -18.32
C ARG A 31 0.37 -19.50 -19.37
N THR A 32 1.07 -18.36 -19.35
CA THR A 32 1.14 -17.35 -20.42
C THR A 32 0.39 -17.87 -21.65
N SER A 33 -0.86 -17.43 -21.80
CA SER A 33 -1.70 -17.89 -22.89
C SER A 33 -0.91 -17.67 -24.18
N ASP A 34 -0.69 -18.77 -24.91
CA ASP A 34 -0.12 -18.75 -26.24
C ASP A 34 -0.78 -17.63 -27.02
N PHE A 35 0.02 -16.66 -27.44
CA PHE A 35 -0.41 -15.59 -28.32
C PHE A 35 -0.92 -16.26 -29.61
N GLY A 36 -2.23 -16.22 -29.81
CA GLY A 36 -2.89 -16.87 -30.94
C GLY A 36 -2.40 -16.37 -32.28
N ASP A 37 -1.87 -17.32 -33.04
CA ASP A 37 -1.88 -17.49 -34.50
C ASP A 37 -1.64 -16.24 -35.38
N GLY A 38 -0.36 -16.07 -35.69
CA GLY A 38 0.15 -15.25 -36.76
C GLY A 38 1.66 -15.44 -36.81
N THR A 39 2.22 -15.67 -37.99
CA THR A 39 3.65 -15.95 -38.22
C THR A 39 4.56 -14.84 -37.69
N PHE A 40 5.18 -15.00 -36.51
CA PHE A 40 6.12 -14.02 -35.96
C PHE A 40 7.34 -14.69 -35.33
N ASN A 41 8.53 -14.34 -35.83
CA ASN A 41 9.79 -15.06 -35.64
C ASN A 41 10.77 -14.28 -34.72
N VAL A 42 10.26 -13.70 -33.63
CA VAL A 42 11.07 -13.03 -32.59
C VAL A 42 10.66 -13.57 -31.24
N THR A 43 11.60 -14.15 -30.51
CA THR A 43 11.39 -14.69 -29.18
C THR A 43 11.20 -13.57 -28.16
N TYR A 44 10.43 -13.83 -27.11
CA TYR A 44 10.23 -12.91 -25.99
C TYR A 44 11.55 -12.35 -25.43
N ARG A 45 12.60 -13.17 -25.40
CA ARG A 45 13.95 -12.80 -24.98
C ARG A 45 14.57 -11.72 -25.89
N GLU A 46 14.40 -11.85 -27.20
CA GLU A 46 14.92 -10.87 -28.17
C GLU A 46 14.18 -9.53 -28.07
N MET A 47 12.91 -9.53 -27.66
CA MET A 47 12.16 -8.30 -27.38
C MET A 47 12.68 -7.60 -26.12
N GLN A 48 13.00 -8.37 -25.07
CA GLN A 48 13.61 -7.82 -23.85
C GLN A 48 15.01 -7.24 -24.10
N GLU A 49 15.80 -7.86 -24.99
CA GLU A 49 17.14 -7.36 -25.36
C GLU A 49 17.08 -5.99 -26.08
N ARG A 50 15.94 -5.64 -26.68
CA ARG A 50 15.72 -4.39 -27.42
C ARG A 50 14.94 -3.33 -26.64
N LEU A 51 14.47 -3.67 -25.44
CA LEU A 51 13.79 -2.75 -24.54
C LEU A 51 14.76 -2.34 -23.43
N HIS A 52 15.30 -1.13 -23.51
CA HIS A 52 16.20 -0.60 -22.51
C HIS A 52 15.48 0.44 -21.64
N ILE A 53 15.13 0.04 -20.42
CA ILE A 53 14.60 0.93 -19.39
C ILE A 53 15.41 0.78 -18.10
N PRO A 54 15.87 1.88 -17.47
CA PRO A 54 16.56 1.80 -16.19
C PRO A 54 15.71 1.08 -15.13
N ILE A 55 16.35 0.19 -14.37
CA ILE A 55 15.71 -0.55 -13.28
C ILE A 55 16.28 -0.03 -11.96
N ARG A 56 15.41 0.43 -11.06
CA ARG A 56 15.75 0.86 -9.70
C ARG A 56 15.36 -0.23 -8.71
N GLU A 57 16.33 -1.06 -8.33
CA GLU A 57 16.12 -2.11 -7.33
C GLU A 57 15.84 -1.56 -5.93
N THR A 58 16.47 -0.42 -5.60
CA THR A 58 16.21 0.35 -4.37
C THR A 58 15.83 1.76 -4.78
N THR A 59 14.62 2.16 -4.38
CA THR A 59 14.07 3.49 -4.66
C THR A 59 14.39 4.46 -3.52
N LEU A 60 14.38 5.77 -3.81
CA LEU A 60 14.54 6.81 -2.77
C LEU A 60 13.54 6.64 -1.63
N ASP A 61 12.31 6.25 -1.97
CA ASP A 61 11.24 5.96 -1.02
C ASP A 61 11.61 4.85 -0.02
N GLN A 62 12.21 3.76 -0.52
CA GLN A 62 12.70 2.69 0.34
C GLN A 62 13.84 3.15 1.23
N GLU A 63 14.81 3.89 0.69
CA GLU A 63 15.95 4.39 1.46
C GLU A 63 15.51 5.33 2.59
N GLU A 64 14.61 6.27 2.31
CA GLU A 64 14.07 7.20 3.31
C GLU A 64 13.21 6.46 4.34
N GLY A 65 12.38 5.52 3.87
CA GLY A 65 11.58 4.65 4.74
C GLY A 65 12.43 3.83 5.70
N ASP A 66 13.51 3.21 5.21
CA ASP A 66 14.43 2.41 6.00
C ASP A 66 15.16 3.28 7.03
N LYS A 67 15.66 4.45 6.64
CA LYS A 67 16.31 5.40 7.56
C LYS A 67 15.39 5.81 8.70
N ALA A 68 14.11 6.13 8.42
CA ALA A 68 13.15 6.52 9.45
C ALA A 68 12.83 5.38 10.42
N ARG A 69 12.65 4.15 9.91
CA ARG A 69 12.44 2.95 10.74
C ARG A 69 13.66 2.63 11.60
N GLU A 70 14.85 2.66 11.02
CA GLU A 70 16.10 2.42 11.73
C GLU A 70 16.33 3.48 12.81
N PHE A 71 16.00 4.74 12.53
CA PHE A 71 16.06 5.81 13.53
C PHE A 71 15.14 5.52 14.71
N GLY A 72 13.86 5.21 14.47
CA GLY A 72 12.91 4.89 15.55
C GLY A 72 13.35 3.69 16.39
N LEU A 73 13.81 2.63 15.73
CA LEU A 73 14.33 1.42 16.40
C LEU A 73 15.57 1.74 17.24
N TYR A 74 16.52 2.49 16.70
CA TYR A 74 17.74 2.87 17.39
C TYR A 74 17.42 3.67 18.66
N MET A 75 16.55 4.68 18.55
CA MET A 75 16.18 5.52 19.69
C MET A 75 15.47 4.74 20.80
N ALA A 76 14.52 3.86 20.44
CA ALA A 76 13.84 2.99 21.40
C ALA A 76 14.82 2.08 22.16
N ARG A 77 15.79 1.47 21.45
CA ARG A 77 16.83 0.61 22.06
C ARG A 77 17.80 1.35 22.97
N GLN A 78 17.85 2.68 22.90
CA GLN A 78 18.68 3.51 23.77
C GLN A 78 17.85 4.21 24.86
N GLU A 79 16.56 3.88 24.99
CA GLU A 79 15.62 4.51 25.92
C GLU A 79 15.51 6.04 25.77
N ARG A 80 15.80 6.57 24.57
CA ARG A 80 15.74 8.02 24.26
C ARG A 80 14.33 8.43 23.85
N TRP A 81 13.36 8.17 24.72
CA TRP A 81 11.92 8.29 24.45
C TRP A 81 11.48 9.74 24.26
N ASP A 82 12.00 10.66 25.07
CA ASP A 82 11.77 12.10 24.98
C ASP A 82 12.17 12.67 23.59
N GLU A 83 13.39 12.37 23.17
CA GLU A 83 13.94 12.90 21.91
C GLU A 83 13.28 12.23 20.69
N LEU A 84 12.92 10.94 20.78
CA LEU A 84 12.13 10.25 19.77
C LEU A 84 10.74 10.85 19.63
N ALA A 85 10.05 11.10 20.75
CA ALA A 85 8.71 11.68 20.76
C ALA A 85 8.71 13.07 20.13
N GLU A 86 9.68 13.94 20.47
CA GLU A 86 9.83 15.24 19.82
C GLU A 86 10.02 15.15 18.30
N LYS A 87 10.82 14.18 17.83
CA LYS A 87 11.02 13.95 16.39
C LYS A 87 9.76 13.48 15.69
N ILE A 88 9.02 12.53 16.29
CA ILE A 88 7.75 12.05 15.75
C ILE A 88 6.76 13.21 15.64
N LYS A 89 6.58 13.99 16.72
CA LYS A 89 5.67 15.15 16.74
C LYS A 89 6.03 16.17 15.66
N LYS A 90 7.33 16.48 15.53
CA LYS A 90 7.80 17.41 14.50
C LYS A 90 7.46 16.95 13.09
N HIS A 91 7.77 15.69 12.75
CA HIS A 91 7.51 15.16 11.42
C HIS A 91 6.02 15.00 11.13
N ASP A 92 5.23 14.59 12.13
CA ASP A 92 3.79 14.48 12.03
C ASP A 92 3.17 15.85 11.75
N GLN A 93 3.46 16.86 12.58
CA GLN A 93 2.96 18.24 12.40
C GLN A 93 3.39 18.89 11.09
N ALA A 94 4.60 18.59 10.60
CA ALA A 94 5.09 19.06 9.32
C ALA A 94 4.48 18.32 8.11
N ARG A 95 3.75 17.21 8.35
CA ARG A 95 3.25 16.28 7.32
C ARG A 95 4.38 15.74 6.43
N ASP A 96 5.55 15.53 7.03
CA ASP A 96 6.70 14.99 6.31
C ASP A 96 6.42 13.55 5.86
N ALA A 97 6.63 13.29 4.58
CA ALA A 97 6.39 11.99 3.97
C ALA A 97 7.49 11.62 2.97
N THR A 98 7.66 10.30 2.77
CA THR A 98 8.51 9.76 1.70
C THR A 98 7.90 10.07 0.31
N PRO A 99 8.63 9.89 -0.80
CA PRO A 99 8.09 10.04 -2.15
C PRO A 99 6.82 9.21 -2.46
N ALA A 100 6.59 8.07 -1.78
CA ALA A 100 5.36 7.30 -1.87
C ALA A 100 4.20 7.81 -0.98
N GLY A 101 4.43 8.89 -0.23
CA GLY A 101 3.46 9.46 0.70
C GLY A 101 3.42 8.78 2.07
N VAL A 102 4.38 7.89 2.41
CA VAL A 102 4.43 7.28 3.75
C VAL A 102 4.88 8.33 4.75
N GLN A 103 4.12 8.55 5.82
CA GLN A 103 4.47 9.54 6.83
C GLN A 103 5.75 9.13 7.59
N VAL A 104 6.69 10.06 7.72
CA VAL A 104 7.96 9.82 8.42
C VAL A 104 7.72 9.53 9.90
N ALA A 105 6.74 10.20 10.52
CA ALA A 105 6.33 9.96 11.90
C ALA A 105 5.82 8.51 12.11
N GLU A 106 4.99 8.01 11.19
CA GLU A 106 4.49 6.62 11.21
C GLU A 106 5.67 5.62 11.11
N LEU A 107 6.64 5.89 10.23
CA LEU A 107 7.82 5.05 10.04
C LEU A 107 8.72 5.01 11.28
N MET A 108 8.94 6.15 11.94
CA MET A 108 9.67 6.21 13.20
C MET A 108 8.95 5.45 14.31
N ALA A 109 7.64 5.66 14.46
CA ALA A 109 6.82 4.93 15.42
C ALA A 109 6.80 3.41 15.14
N PHE A 110 6.82 3.02 13.87
CA PHE A 110 6.95 1.62 13.45
C PHE A 110 8.30 1.03 13.88
N GLY A 111 9.38 1.74 13.62
CA GLY A 111 10.72 1.35 14.07
C GLY A 111 10.78 1.10 15.57
N ALA A 112 10.25 2.04 16.35
CA ALA A 112 10.30 2.04 17.81
C ALA A 112 9.64 0.82 18.47
N ARG A 113 8.52 0.32 17.91
CA ARG A 113 7.79 -0.85 18.43
C ARG A 113 8.17 -2.18 17.79
N SER A 114 9.00 -2.15 16.75
CA SER A 114 9.21 -3.30 15.86
C SER A 114 9.79 -4.53 16.55
N ASP A 115 10.72 -4.37 17.50
CA ASP A 115 11.27 -5.51 18.25
C ASP A 115 10.19 -6.25 19.05
N VAL A 116 9.32 -5.51 19.74
CA VAL A 116 8.23 -6.07 20.56
C VAL A 116 7.19 -6.78 19.68
N VAL A 117 6.73 -6.10 18.62
CA VAL A 117 5.75 -6.68 17.68
C VAL A 117 6.30 -7.95 17.02
N ARG A 118 7.57 -7.95 16.58
CA ARG A 118 8.18 -9.12 15.94
C ARG A 118 8.34 -10.29 16.91
N ALA A 119 8.70 -10.03 18.16
CA ALA A 119 8.77 -11.06 19.19
C ALA A 119 7.38 -11.68 19.44
N ALA A 120 6.34 -10.83 19.46
CA ALA A 120 4.96 -11.27 19.61
C ALA A 120 4.49 -12.12 18.42
N GLU A 121 4.68 -11.64 17.19
CA GLU A 121 4.32 -12.37 15.97
C GLU A 121 5.02 -13.73 15.87
N HIS A 122 6.32 -13.79 16.21
CA HIS A 122 7.08 -15.04 16.21
C HIS A 122 6.48 -16.06 17.19
N SER A 123 6.19 -15.61 18.41
CA SER A 123 5.60 -16.45 19.46
C SER A 123 4.23 -17.00 19.05
N LEU A 124 3.38 -16.17 18.45
CA LEU A 124 2.05 -16.55 17.97
C LEU A 124 2.10 -17.55 16.82
N LEU A 125 3.10 -17.45 15.94
CA LEU A 125 3.23 -18.35 14.78
C LEU A 125 3.79 -19.71 15.11
N HIS A 126 4.75 -19.77 16.02
CA HIS A 126 5.47 -20.99 16.32
C HIS A 126 4.92 -21.69 17.58
N GLY A 127 3.92 -21.10 18.25
CA GLY A 127 3.26 -21.67 19.44
C GLY A 127 4.18 -21.79 20.64
N ARG A 128 5.35 -21.14 20.61
CA ARG A 128 6.37 -21.07 21.65
C ARG A 128 7.07 -19.73 21.53
N ALA A 129 7.23 -19.02 22.63
CA ALA A 129 8.20 -17.93 22.71
C ALA A 129 9.61 -18.49 22.43
N ALA A 130 10.54 -17.64 21.97
CA ALA A 130 11.94 -18.04 21.91
C ALA A 130 12.39 -18.50 23.32
N ALA A 131 13.28 -19.49 23.40
CA ALA A 131 13.76 -19.97 24.69
C ALA A 131 14.26 -18.79 25.53
N ASP A 132 13.77 -18.69 26.76
CA ASP A 132 14.06 -17.63 27.74
C ASP A 132 13.50 -16.22 27.43
N SER A 133 12.54 -16.08 26.51
CA SER A 133 11.80 -14.83 26.29
C SER A 133 10.40 -14.87 26.89
N ASP A 134 10.07 -13.90 27.73
CA ASP A 134 8.68 -13.66 28.15
C ASP A 134 7.99 -12.76 27.12
N PHE A 135 6.99 -13.31 26.43
CA PHE A 135 6.17 -12.63 25.44
C PHE A 135 5.64 -11.28 25.98
N PHE A 136 5.27 -11.22 27.26
CA PHE A 136 4.66 -10.04 27.86
C PHE A 136 5.67 -8.97 28.26
N SER A 137 6.93 -9.32 28.49
CA SER A 137 7.95 -8.39 28.98
C SER A 137 8.15 -7.16 28.07
N GLY A 138 8.12 -7.35 26.74
CA GLY A 138 8.24 -6.23 25.80
C GLY A 138 7.00 -5.33 25.76
N VAL A 139 5.81 -5.92 25.92
CA VAL A 139 4.55 -5.19 26.00
C VAL A 139 4.49 -4.38 27.30
N GLU A 140 4.85 -5.01 28.42
CA GLU A 140 4.92 -4.37 29.74
C GLU A 140 5.94 -3.23 29.77
N ALA A 141 7.10 -3.39 29.10
CA ALA A 141 8.09 -2.32 28.99
C ALA A 141 7.55 -1.09 28.26
N LEU A 142 6.86 -1.27 27.13
CA LEU A 142 6.25 -0.15 26.41
C LEU A 142 5.07 0.48 27.16
N GLU A 143 4.30 -0.31 27.90
CA GLU A 143 3.26 0.19 28.81
C GLU A 143 3.83 0.99 30.00
N ALA A 144 5.00 0.60 30.51
CA ALA A 144 5.72 1.38 31.52
C ALA A 144 6.19 2.73 30.97
N VAL A 145 6.71 2.76 29.73
CA VAL A 145 7.06 4.02 29.05
C VAL A 145 5.81 4.90 28.89
N LEU A 146 4.66 4.34 28.52
CA LEU A 146 3.42 5.13 28.47
C LEU A 146 3.04 5.73 29.83
N CYS A 147 3.22 4.98 30.93
CA CYS A 147 2.98 5.49 32.28
C CYS A 147 3.92 6.63 32.67
N GLU A 148 5.16 6.62 32.16
CA GLU A 148 6.14 7.69 32.39
C GLU A 148 5.83 8.96 31.58
N TYR A 149 5.19 8.81 30.41
CA TYR A 149 4.85 9.90 29.48
C TYR A 149 3.33 9.94 29.16
N PRO A 150 2.45 10.13 30.16
CA PRO A 150 1.00 9.98 29.98
C PRO A 150 0.36 11.02 29.05
N ASP A 151 0.97 12.20 28.93
CA ASP A 151 0.49 13.31 28.11
C ASP A 151 1.21 13.44 26.75
N ASP A 152 2.09 12.50 26.39
CA ASP A 152 2.82 12.53 25.13
C ASP A 152 2.14 11.67 24.06
N TYR A 153 1.48 12.34 23.10
CA TYR A 153 0.74 11.64 22.06
C TYR A 153 1.61 10.83 21.11
N ALA A 154 2.90 11.14 20.96
CA ALA A 154 3.80 10.35 20.12
C ALA A 154 4.17 9.03 20.80
N ILE A 155 4.36 9.03 22.12
CA ILE A 155 4.51 7.79 22.90
C ILE A 155 3.21 6.98 22.86
N ALA A 156 2.07 7.64 23.09
CA ALA A 156 0.76 7.00 22.98
C ALA A 156 0.56 6.32 21.61
N LEU A 157 0.96 6.98 20.51
CA LEU A 157 0.93 6.40 19.16
C LEU A 157 1.77 5.13 19.04
N ILE A 158 3.01 5.13 19.55
CA ILE A 158 3.90 3.95 19.50
C ILE A 158 3.24 2.75 20.18
N VAL A 159 2.72 2.96 21.40
CA VAL A 159 2.14 1.89 22.23
C VAL A 159 0.78 1.45 21.71
N ALA A 160 -0.07 2.37 21.27
CA ALA A 160 -1.35 2.02 20.65
C ALA A 160 -1.14 1.20 19.37
N HIS A 161 -0.20 1.59 18.50
CA HIS A 161 0.09 0.82 17.31
C HIS A 161 0.72 -0.55 17.61
N MET A 162 1.51 -0.69 18.68
CA MET A 162 1.98 -2.01 19.13
C MET A 162 0.78 -2.91 19.42
N HIS A 163 -0.22 -2.42 20.16
CA HIS A 163 -1.42 -3.20 20.44
C HIS A 163 -2.23 -3.51 19.17
N ILE A 164 -2.41 -2.55 18.26
CA ILE A 164 -3.09 -2.79 16.97
C ILE A 164 -2.39 -3.91 16.19
N ASP A 165 -1.07 -3.85 16.07
CA ASP A 165 -0.27 -4.83 15.33
C ASP A 165 -0.35 -6.23 15.97
N ILE A 166 -0.22 -6.33 17.30
CA ILE A 166 -0.34 -7.60 18.03
C ILE A 166 -1.77 -8.14 17.95
N GLY A 167 -2.79 -7.29 18.05
CA GLY A 167 -4.19 -7.67 17.87
C GLY A 167 -4.40 -8.34 16.51
N TRP A 168 -3.92 -7.72 15.43
CA TRP A 168 -3.97 -8.32 14.09
C TRP A 168 -3.23 -9.67 14.01
N ALA A 169 -2.09 -9.81 14.68
CA ALA A 169 -1.36 -11.07 14.74
C ALA A 169 -2.16 -12.20 15.40
N TRP A 170 -2.95 -11.89 16.44
CA TRP A 170 -3.86 -12.84 17.10
C TRP A 170 -5.01 -13.29 16.21
N ARG A 171 -5.66 -12.34 15.51
CA ARG A 171 -6.76 -12.65 14.58
C ARG A 171 -6.31 -13.58 13.46
N GLY A 172 -5.04 -13.49 13.06
CA GLY A 172 -4.42 -14.32 12.05
C GLY A 172 -4.73 -13.85 10.62
N ALA A 173 -3.86 -14.24 9.68
CA ALA A 173 -3.94 -13.81 8.28
C ALA A 173 -4.84 -14.69 7.39
N ARG A 174 -5.43 -15.77 7.93
CA ARG A 174 -6.21 -16.75 7.17
C ARG A 174 -7.70 -16.56 7.46
N SER A 175 -8.45 -16.16 6.44
CA SER A 175 -9.90 -15.96 6.55
C SER A 175 -10.70 -17.27 6.66
N THR A 176 -10.10 -18.42 6.35
CA THR A 176 -10.77 -19.73 6.30
C THR A 176 -10.84 -20.45 7.64
N ASP A 177 -10.14 -19.94 8.65
CA ASP A 177 -10.11 -20.56 9.97
C ASP A 177 -11.18 -19.88 10.82
N VAL A 178 -12.07 -20.66 11.42
CA VAL A 178 -12.90 -20.19 12.54
C VAL A 178 -11.93 -19.60 13.56
N VAL A 179 -11.94 -18.28 13.71
CA VAL A 179 -11.08 -17.60 14.68
C VAL A 179 -11.41 -18.20 16.04
N LYS A 180 -10.42 -18.85 16.66
CA LYS A 180 -10.62 -19.46 17.99
C LYS A 180 -11.07 -18.36 18.95
N GLU A 181 -12.00 -18.69 19.84
CA GLU A 181 -12.54 -17.73 20.81
C GLU A 181 -11.44 -16.98 21.56
N ILE A 182 -10.40 -17.69 22.00
CA ILE A 182 -9.24 -17.10 22.69
C ILE A 182 -8.46 -16.08 21.83
N ASN A 183 -8.40 -16.29 20.51
CA ASN A 183 -7.75 -15.35 19.59
C ASN A 183 -8.62 -14.11 19.36
N ARG A 184 -9.96 -14.27 19.40
CA ARG A 184 -10.90 -13.16 19.33
C ARG A 184 -10.82 -12.30 20.58
N GLU A 185 -10.87 -12.92 21.76
CA GLU A 185 -10.72 -12.21 23.04
C GLU A 185 -9.41 -11.44 23.11
N ALA A 186 -8.29 -12.04 22.67
CA ALA A 186 -6.99 -11.36 22.62
C ALA A 186 -6.96 -10.19 21.61
N PHE A 187 -7.56 -10.36 20.43
CA PHE A 187 -7.74 -9.28 19.47
C PHE A 187 -8.53 -8.11 20.08
N GLU A 188 -9.68 -8.41 20.69
CA GLU A 188 -10.56 -7.42 21.31
C GLU A 188 -9.86 -6.69 22.47
N ALA A 189 -9.13 -7.40 23.33
CA ALA A 189 -8.39 -6.81 24.44
C ALA A 189 -7.32 -5.81 23.98
N HIS A 190 -6.54 -6.17 22.95
CA HIS A 190 -5.52 -5.27 22.40
C HIS A 190 -6.13 -4.05 21.73
N PHE A 191 -7.19 -4.22 20.94
CA PHE A 191 -7.88 -3.10 20.31
C PHE A 191 -8.57 -2.17 21.32
N GLN A 192 -9.15 -2.73 22.39
CA GLN A 192 -9.71 -1.95 23.48
C GLN A 192 -8.62 -1.14 24.18
N ARG A 193 -7.47 -1.75 24.48
CA ARG A 193 -6.35 -1.04 25.09
C ARG A 193 -5.84 0.10 24.21
N ALA A 194 -5.65 -0.15 22.91
CA ALA A 194 -5.29 0.91 21.96
C ALA A 194 -6.33 2.04 21.89
N THR A 195 -7.62 1.70 21.97
CA THR A 195 -8.72 2.69 22.04
C THR A 195 -8.61 3.55 23.29
N ASP A 196 -8.38 2.94 24.45
CA ASP A 196 -8.25 3.65 25.72
C ASP A 196 -7.05 4.62 25.69
N ILE A 197 -5.91 4.17 25.17
CA ILE A 197 -4.70 5.01 25.01
C ILE A 197 -4.99 6.23 24.13
N LEU A 198 -5.60 6.03 22.96
CA LEU A 198 -5.87 7.12 22.01
C LEU A 198 -7.05 8.03 22.40
N SER A 199 -7.87 7.61 23.37
CA SER A 199 -9.00 8.40 23.85
C SER A 199 -8.57 9.68 24.59
N GLY A 200 -7.34 9.71 25.13
CA GLY A 200 -6.78 10.86 25.82
C GLY A 200 -6.35 12.02 24.91
N PHE A 201 -6.30 11.82 23.59
CA PHE A 201 -5.71 12.78 22.65
C PHE A 201 -6.66 13.11 21.52
N ASP A 202 -7.03 14.38 21.35
CA ASP A 202 -7.79 14.82 20.19
C ASP A 202 -6.86 15.12 18.98
N PRO A 203 -7.03 14.44 17.82
CA PRO A 203 -6.16 14.63 16.66
C PRO A 203 -6.18 16.05 16.10
N HIS A 204 -7.29 16.77 16.22
CA HIS A 204 -7.41 18.13 15.72
C HIS A 204 -6.67 19.10 16.67
N ASP A 205 -6.87 18.98 17.97
CA ASP A 205 -6.15 19.81 18.95
C ASP A 205 -4.63 19.58 18.86
N MET A 206 -4.20 18.33 18.65
CA MET A 206 -2.79 17.97 18.49
C MET A 206 -2.24 18.24 17.08
N GLN A 207 -3.11 18.61 16.13
CA GLN A 207 -2.79 18.75 14.71
C GLN A 207 -2.05 17.51 14.16
N SER A 208 -2.52 16.31 14.50
CA SER A 208 -1.84 15.03 14.23
C SER A 208 -2.63 14.15 13.26
N ALA A 209 -2.13 14.04 12.02
CA ALA A 209 -2.69 13.11 11.05
C ALA A 209 -2.43 11.65 11.47
N ALA A 210 -1.28 11.39 12.11
CA ALA A 210 -0.95 10.07 12.63
C ALA A 210 -1.96 9.58 13.68
N LEU A 211 -2.40 10.44 14.63
CA LEU A 211 -3.45 10.10 15.59
C LEU A 211 -4.78 9.79 14.90
N SER A 212 -5.17 10.61 13.92
CA SER A 212 -6.41 10.39 13.18
C SER A 212 -6.36 9.08 12.37
N ALA A 213 -5.21 8.76 11.76
CA ALA A 213 -4.99 7.51 11.06
C ALA A 213 -5.03 6.29 11.99
N ALA A 214 -4.43 6.40 13.18
CA ALA A 214 -4.49 5.36 14.21
C ALA A 214 -5.93 5.10 14.67
N ARG A 215 -6.76 6.14 14.80
CA ARG A 215 -8.19 6.00 15.11
C ARG A 215 -8.98 5.32 13.99
N CYS A 216 -8.67 5.62 12.72
CA CYS A 216 -9.23 4.88 11.58
C CYS A 216 -8.85 3.39 11.64
N ALA A 217 -7.62 3.06 12.04
CA ALA A 217 -7.17 1.66 12.18
C ALA A 217 -7.90 0.88 13.28
N LEU A 218 -8.55 1.56 14.24
CA LEU A 218 -9.37 0.96 15.29
C LEU A 218 -10.83 0.71 14.89
N LEU A 219 -11.25 1.10 13.67
CA LEU A 219 -12.61 0.84 13.21
C LEU A 219 -13.07 -0.63 13.37
N PRO A 220 -12.23 -1.65 13.17
CA PRO A 220 -12.63 -3.05 13.34
C PRO A 220 -13.06 -3.46 14.75
N SER A 221 -12.77 -2.68 15.79
CA SER A 221 -13.25 -2.95 17.15
C SER A 221 -14.48 -2.12 17.55
N LYS A 222 -14.97 -1.21 16.69
CA LYS A 222 -16.16 -0.40 17.00
C LYS A 222 -17.44 -1.25 16.87
N SER A 223 -18.47 -0.92 17.67
CA SER A 223 -19.76 -1.61 17.65
C SER A 223 -20.61 -1.34 16.39
N ASP A 224 -20.38 -0.22 15.71
CA ASP A 224 -20.94 0.09 14.37
C ASP A 224 -19.91 0.85 13.51
N PRO A 225 -18.92 0.14 12.94
CA PRO A 225 -17.84 0.79 12.21
C PRO A 225 -18.33 1.56 10.98
N GLY A 226 -19.40 1.09 10.33
CA GLY A 226 -19.97 1.72 9.13
C GLY A 226 -20.54 3.12 9.40
N ALA A 227 -21.20 3.32 10.55
CA ALA A 227 -21.72 4.63 10.94
C ALA A 227 -20.62 5.67 11.25
N HIS A 228 -19.41 5.22 11.56
CA HIS A 228 -18.27 6.10 11.89
C HIS A 228 -17.30 6.30 10.73
N LEU A 229 -17.17 5.29 9.85
CA LEU A 229 -16.14 5.20 8.83
C LEU A 229 -15.92 6.50 8.05
N ILE A 230 -16.96 7.01 7.40
CA ILE A 230 -16.87 8.18 6.52
C ILE A 230 -16.37 9.39 7.30
N ARG A 231 -16.99 9.70 8.45
CA ARG A 231 -16.62 10.87 9.26
C ARG A 231 -15.16 10.83 9.74
N GLU A 232 -14.67 9.67 10.17
CA GLU A 232 -13.29 9.52 10.65
C GLU A 232 -12.29 9.73 9.51
N PHE A 233 -12.56 9.16 8.32
CA PHE A 233 -11.71 9.36 7.16
C PHE A 233 -11.80 10.77 6.57
N GLU A 234 -12.98 11.40 6.58
CA GLU A 234 -13.14 12.80 6.17
C GLU A 234 -12.29 13.72 7.06
N ALA A 235 -12.34 13.53 8.39
CA ALA A 235 -11.51 14.28 9.32
C ALA A 235 -10.00 14.07 9.08
N LEU A 236 -9.59 12.83 8.80
CA LEU A 236 -8.20 12.50 8.46
C LEU A 236 -7.76 13.15 7.14
N ILE A 237 -8.60 13.08 6.11
CA ILE A 237 -8.30 13.65 4.79
C ILE A 237 -8.28 15.18 4.85
N ASP A 238 -9.16 15.81 5.64
CA ASP A 238 -9.11 17.25 5.87
C ASP A 238 -7.82 17.69 6.58
N LEU A 239 -7.26 16.83 7.43
CA LEU A 239 -6.05 17.11 8.21
C LEU A 239 -4.74 16.86 7.43
N ASP A 240 -4.78 15.97 6.43
CA ASP A 240 -3.66 15.59 5.57
C ASP A 240 -4.13 15.34 4.10
N PRO A 241 -4.61 16.40 3.41
CA PRO A 241 -5.26 16.26 2.10
C PRO A 241 -4.29 15.88 0.97
N ASP A 242 -3.00 16.12 1.16
CA ASP A 242 -1.95 15.79 0.20
C ASP A 242 -1.45 14.33 0.30
N ASN A 243 -2.02 13.53 1.20
CA ASN A 243 -1.63 12.13 1.35
C ASN A 243 -2.64 11.18 0.70
N PRO A 244 -2.29 10.54 -0.44
CA PRO A 244 -3.21 9.66 -1.15
C PRO A 244 -3.53 8.37 -0.39
N ARG A 245 -2.73 8.01 0.60
CA ARG A 245 -2.89 6.75 1.36
C ARG A 245 -4.16 6.73 2.20
N HIS A 246 -4.60 7.88 2.71
CA HIS A 246 -5.84 7.99 3.47
C HIS A 246 -7.05 7.72 2.59
N MET A 247 -7.02 8.24 1.36
CA MET A 247 -8.06 8.03 0.34
C MET A 247 -8.09 6.56 -0.12
N ARG A 248 -6.92 5.97 -0.36
CA ARG A 248 -6.79 4.54 -0.70
C ARG A 248 -7.33 3.62 0.41
N ALA A 249 -7.03 3.96 1.66
CA ALA A 249 -7.54 3.24 2.81
C ALA A 249 -9.07 3.37 2.92
N LEU A 250 -9.64 4.58 2.77
CA LEU A 250 -11.09 4.80 2.74
C LEU A 250 -11.78 3.87 1.73
N GLY A 251 -11.26 3.78 0.51
CA GLY A 251 -11.77 2.90 -0.53
C GLY A 251 -11.84 1.43 -0.11
N ASN A 252 -10.75 0.93 0.48
CA ASN A 252 -10.71 -0.45 0.99
C ASN A 252 -11.76 -0.70 2.07
N TYR A 253 -11.93 0.22 3.03
CA TYR A 253 -12.91 0.08 4.11
C TYR A 253 -14.37 0.19 3.61
N LEU A 254 -14.61 0.84 2.46
CA LEU A 254 -15.92 0.96 1.82
C LEU A 254 -16.31 -0.24 0.94
N LEU A 255 -15.43 -1.23 0.75
CA LEU A 255 -15.79 -2.46 0.03
C LEU A 255 -16.92 -3.23 0.75
N PRO A 256 -17.79 -3.97 0.03
CA PRO A 256 -18.91 -4.70 0.61
C PRO A 256 -18.55 -5.70 1.71
N ARG A 257 -17.36 -6.30 1.62
CA ARG A 257 -16.85 -7.25 2.64
C ARG A 257 -16.53 -6.60 3.99
N TRP A 258 -16.47 -5.26 4.04
CA TRP A 258 -16.17 -4.48 5.22
C TRP A 258 -17.42 -3.75 5.70
N TYR A 259 -17.51 -2.45 5.41
CA TYR A 259 -18.54 -1.60 6.02
C TYR A 259 -19.36 -0.80 5.00
N GLY A 260 -19.16 -1.04 3.70
CA GLY A 260 -19.79 -0.26 2.64
C GLY A 260 -20.45 -1.08 1.55
N SER A 261 -20.57 -0.46 0.38
CA SER A 261 -21.08 -1.05 -0.86
C SER A 261 -20.41 -0.35 -2.04
N TYR A 262 -20.44 -0.93 -3.24
CA TYR A 262 -19.86 -0.27 -4.42
C TYR A 262 -20.49 1.10 -4.71
N GLN A 263 -21.78 1.27 -4.44
CA GLN A 263 -22.47 2.56 -4.61
C GLN A 263 -22.04 3.58 -3.56
N ALA A 264 -21.86 3.15 -2.30
CA ALA A 264 -21.34 4.02 -1.25
C ALA A 264 -19.88 4.42 -1.55
N LEU A 265 -19.08 3.47 -2.03
CA LEU A 265 -17.70 3.70 -2.47
C LEU A 265 -17.65 4.74 -3.59
N ASP A 266 -18.44 4.59 -4.66
CA ASP A 266 -18.47 5.57 -5.77
C ASP A 266 -18.90 6.96 -5.30
N LEU A 267 -19.94 7.03 -4.47
CA LEU A 267 -20.43 8.30 -3.92
C LEU A 267 -19.35 9.01 -3.09
N GLU A 268 -18.67 8.28 -2.21
CA GLU A 268 -17.61 8.85 -1.38
C GLU A 268 -16.34 9.16 -2.17
N ALA A 269 -16.02 8.42 -3.23
CA ALA A 269 -14.95 8.77 -4.15
C ALA A 269 -15.20 10.12 -4.82
N ARG A 270 -16.44 10.39 -5.25
CA ARG A 270 -16.84 11.68 -5.83
C ARG A 270 -16.82 12.82 -4.80
N ARG A 271 -17.31 12.57 -3.59
CA ARG A 271 -17.27 13.55 -2.49
C ARG A 271 -15.84 13.89 -2.10
N THR A 272 -14.97 12.89 -2.02
CA THR A 272 -13.55 13.07 -1.72
C THR A 272 -12.86 13.87 -2.82
N ALA A 273 -13.15 13.60 -4.10
CA ALA A 273 -12.64 14.40 -5.22
C ALA A 273 -13.09 15.87 -5.14
N ALA A 274 -14.36 16.13 -4.80
CA ALA A 274 -14.82 17.50 -4.60
C ALA A 274 -14.14 18.17 -3.39
N ARG A 275 -13.97 17.44 -2.29
CA ARG A 275 -13.33 17.91 -1.05
C ARG A 275 -11.87 18.31 -1.26
N THR A 276 -11.12 17.54 -2.05
CA THR A 276 -9.69 17.75 -2.28
C THR A 276 -9.37 18.23 -3.70
N PHE A 277 -10.35 18.82 -4.39
CA PHE A 277 -10.22 19.23 -5.79
C PHE A 277 -9.01 20.16 -6.03
N SER A 278 -8.73 21.08 -5.10
CA SER A 278 -7.58 21.99 -5.18
C SER A 278 -6.22 21.28 -5.04
N HIS A 279 -6.20 20.07 -4.48
CA HIS A 279 -4.99 19.27 -4.28
C HIS A 279 -4.78 18.26 -5.40
N TRP A 280 -5.86 17.66 -5.90
CA TRP A 280 -5.78 16.49 -6.77
C TRP A 280 -6.62 16.56 -8.05
N GLY A 281 -7.42 17.61 -8.28
CA GLY A 281 -8.43 17.58 -9.34
C GLY A 281 -9.36 16.38 -9.18
N ALA A 282 -9.51 15.58 -10.23
CA ALA A 282 -10.21 14.30 -10.20
C ALA A 282 -9.41 13.17 -9.51
N GLY A 283 -8.13 13.37 -9.20
CA GLY A 283 -7.21 12.35 -8.68
C GLY A 283 -7.66 11.66 -7.40
N ALA A 284 -8.38 12.36 -6.52
CA ALA A 284 -8.93 11.74 -5.30
C ALA A 284 -9.96 10.65 -5.60
N TYR A 285 -10.74 10.77 -6.68
CA TYR A 285 -11.66 9.71 -7.11
C TYR A 285 -10.88 8.44 -7.49
N THR A 286 -9.78 8.61 -8.24
CA THR A 286 -8.85 7.53 -8.60
C THR A 286 -8.23 6.90 -7.35
N TRP A 287 -7.76 7.70 -6.38
CA TRP A 287 -7.15 7.17 -5.16
C TRP A 287 -8.10 6.36 -4.29
N VAL A 288 -9.37 6.79 -4.15
CA VAL A 288 -10.37 6.01 -3.41
C VAL A 288 -10.66 4.68 -4.11
N TRP A 289 -10.77 4.66 -5.44
CA TRP A 289 -10.99 3.39 -6.17
C TRP A 289 -9.74 2.51 -6.28
N PHE A 290 -8.54 3.06 -6.12
CA PHE A 290 -7.27 2.44 -6.52
C PHE A 290 -7.08 1.01 -5.99
N ASP A 291 -6.82 0.84 -4.70
CA ASP A 291 -6.59 -0.49 -4.13
C ASP A 291 -7.88 -1.33 -4.14
N ALA A 292 -9.03 -0.68 -3.96
CA ALA A 292 -10.34 -1.32 -3.92
C ALA A 292 -10.62 -2.15 -5.18
N LEU A 293 -10.26 -1.66 -6.37
CA LEU A 293 -10.46 -2.37 -7.64
C LEU A 293 -9.62 -3.64 -7.77
N LEU A 294 -8.41 -3.67 -7.21
CA LEU A 294 -7.55 -4.87 -7.27
C LEU A 294 -7.87 -5.87 -6.14
N VAL A 295 -8.36 -5.37 -5.01
CA VAL A 295 -8.84 -6.19 -3.88
C VAL A 295 -10.18 -6.86 -4.23
N ASP A 296 -11.09 -6.12 -4.88
CA ASP A 296 -12.41 -6.59 -5.28
C ASP A 296 -12.77 -6.15 -6.72
N PRO A 297 -12.45 -6.98 -7.73
CA PRO A 297 -12.72 -6.67 -9.13
C PRO A 297 -14.19 -6.46 -9.50
N GLU A 298 -15.15 -6.84 -8.65
CA GLU A 298 -16.56 -6.51 -8.85
C GLU A 298 -16.81 -5.00 -8.90
N GLY A 299 -15.96 -4.19 -8.26
CA GLY A 299 -16.03 -2.73 -8.30
C GLY A 299 -15.96 -2.14 -9.72
N PHE A 300 -15.34 -2.84 -10.68
CA PHE A 300 -15.29 -2.41 -12.08
C PHE A 300 -16.67 -2.28 -12.72
N ASP A 301 -17.71 -2.95 -12.20
CA ASP A 301 -19.07 -2.81 -12.72
C ASP A 301 -19.68 -1.44 -12.40
N THR A 302 -19.22 -0.78 -11.34
CA THR A 302 -19.69 0.55 -10.89
C THR A 302 -18.78 1.68 -11.34
N LEU A 303 -17.50 1.41 -11.58
CA LEU A 303 -16.49 2.39 -11.92
C LEU A 303 -16.86 3.23 -13.16
N GLU A 304 -16.84 4.55 -13.00
CA GLU A 304 -16.75 5.47 -14.13
C GLU A 304 -15.30 5.53 -14.65
N ALA A 305 -15.08 4.99 -15.85
CA ALA A 305 -13.77 4.78 -16.46
C ALA A 305 -13.10 6.08 -16.90
N GLU A 306 -13.82 6.98 -17.58
CA GLU A 306 -13.21 8.21 -18.10
C GLU A 306 -12.85 9.15 -16.94
N TYR A 307 -13.71 9.26 -15.92
CA TYR A 307 -13.40 10.04 -14.72
C TYR A 307 -12.23 9.44 -13.91
N PHE A 308 -12.09 8.12 -13.89
CA PHE A 308 -10.93 7.46 -13.28
C PHE A 308 -9.63 7.81 -14.02
N LEU A 309 -9.66 7.86 -15.36
CA LEU A 309 -8.50 8.18 -16.18
C LEU A 309 -8.16 9.68 -16.15
N ASP A 310 -9.16 10.56 -16.08
CA ASP A 310 -8.94 11.99 -15.80
C ASP A 310 -8.21 12.16 -14.46
N GLY A 311 -8.61 11.43 -13.42
CA GLY A 311 -7.92 11.46 -12.14
C GLY A 311 -6.49 10.90 -12.20
N VAL A 312 -6.22 9.85 -13.00
CA VAL A 312 -4.85 9.36 -13.26
C VAL A 312 -3.98 10.47 -13.84
N LYS A 313 -4.51 11.23 -14.81
CA LYS A 313 -3.81 12.34 -15.44
C LYS A 313 -3.53 13.46 -14.45
N ASP A 314 -4.55 13.90 -13.70
CA ASP A 314 -4.40 14.97 -12.71
C ASP A 314 -3.37 14.61 -11.63
N ILE A 315 -3.31 13.35 -11.21
CA ILE A 315 -2.28 12.85 -10.29
C ILE A 315 -0.88 13.03 -10.88
N LEU A 316 -0.66 12.61 -12.13
CA LEU A 316 0.65 12.67 -12.78
C LEU A 316 1.10 14.12 -13.06
N GLU A 317 0.16 15.02 -13.34
CA GLU A 317 0.43 16.45 -13.51
C GLU A 317 0.75 17.12 -12.16
N CYS A 318 0.02 16.78 -11.10
CA CYS A 318 0.22 17.34 -9.76
C CYS A 318 1.47 16.81 -9.05
N ARG A 319 1.84 15.55 -9.30
CA ARG A 319 2.98 14.85 -8.66
C ARG A 319 3.81 14.08 -9.71
N PRO A 320 4.58 14.78 -10.57
CA PRO A 320 5.37 14.15 -11.62
C PRO A 320 6.62 13.46 -11.05
N ASN A 321 6.47 12.25 -10.51
CA ASN A 321 7.58 11.44 -10.03
C ASN A 321 7.47 9.98 -10.48
N GLN A 322 8.62 9.29 -10.51
CA GLN A 322 8.71 7.94 -11.05
C GLN A 322 8.04 6.87 -10.16
N HIS A 323 7.91 7.12 -8.86
CA HIS A 323 7.17 6.23 -7.97
C HIS A 323 5.69 6.20 -8.36
N ILE A 324 5.06 7.37 -8.49
CA ILE A 324 3.65 7.50 -8.89
C ILE A 324 3.43 6.98 -10.32
N ALA A 325 4.34 7.26 -11.26
CA ALA A 325 4.25 6.71 -12.61
C ALA A 325 4.27 5.17 -12.63
N ASN A 326 5.17 4.55 -11.86
CA ASN A 326 5.20 3.08 -11.72
C ASN A 326 3.93 2.55 -11.04
N LEU A 327 3.45 3.23 -9.99
CA LEU A 327 2.26 2.84 -9.25
C LEU A 327 1.01 2.81 -10.15
N LEU A 328 0.76 3.90 -10.88
CA LEU A 328 -0.38 4.01 -11.79
C LEU A 328 -0.22 3.07 -13.00
N ALA A 329 0.97 2.95 -13.59
CA ALA A 329 1.20 2.04 -14.71
C ALA A 329 0.95 0.58 -14.31
N ALA A 330 1.49 0.14 -13.18
CA ALA A 330 1.30 -1.21 -12.68
C ALA A 330 -0.18 -1.49 -12.37
N HIS A 331 -0.88 -0.55 -11.75
CA HIS A 331 -2.31 -0.68 -11.47
C HIS A 331 -3.16 -0.74 -12.73
N LEU A 332 -2.96 0.18 -13.68
CA LEU A 332 -3.69 0.21 -14.94
C LEU A 332 -3.46 -1.06 -15.75
N PHE A 333 -2.23 -1.57 -15.77
CA PHE A 333 -1.91 -2.84 -16.40
C PHE A 333 -2.71 -4.00 -15.78
N GLN A 334 -2.69 -4.13 -14.44
CA GLN A 334 -3.44 -5.20 -13.75
C GLN A 334 -4.95 -5.04 -13.96
N SER A 335 -5.47 -3.83 -13.83
CA SER A 335 -6.88 -3.51 -14.08
C SER A 335 -7.29 -3.87 -15.51
N TRP A 336 -6.46 -3.56 -16.50
CA TRP A 336 -6.68 -3.95 -17.89
C TRP A 336 -6.69 -5.48 -18.05
N GLN A 337 -5.72 -6.21 -17.48
CA GLN A 337 -5.71 -7.68 -17.59
C GLN A 337 -6.95 -8.31 -16.95
N ILE A 338 -7.32 -7.87 -15.74
CA ILE A 338 -8.48 -8.37 -14.99
C ILE A 338 -9.78 -8.11 -15.76
N THR A 339 -10.00 -6.87 -16.21
CA THR A 339 -11.22 -6.50 -16.92
C THR A 339 -11.31 -7.18 -18.29
N ARG A 340 -10.18 -7.31 -19.00
CA ARG A 340 -10.14 -8.06 -20.26
C ARG A 340 -10.56 -9.51 -20.05
N GLU A 341 -10.01 -10.21 -19.05
CA GLU A 341 -10.38 -11.60 -18.76
C GLU A 341 -11.85 -11.71 -18.34
N ARG A 342 -12.30 -10.86 -17.41
CA ARG A 342 -13.65 -10.89 -16.83
C ARG A 342 -14.75 -10.65 -17.85
N TYR A 343 -14.52 -9.73 -18.79
CA TYR A 343 -15.55 -9.26 -19.71
C TYR A 343 -15.44 -9.84 -21.13
N HIS A 344 -14.38 -10.60 -21.44
CA HIS A 344 -14.19 -11.18 -22.77
C HIS A 344 -15.36 -12.09 -23.19
N GLU A 345 -15.80 -12.98 -22.30
CA GLU A 345 -16.85 -13.95 -22.62
C GLU A 345 -18.26 -13.36 -22.54
N THR A 346 -18.48 -12.43 -21.61
CA THR A 346 -19.81 -11.85 -21.35
C THR A 346 -20.14 -10.69 -22.30
N GLY A 347 -19.12 -10.00 -22.83
CA GLY A 347 -19.30 -8.79 -23.62
C GLY A 347 -19.81 -7.58 -22.82
N CYS A 348 -19.91 -7.70 -21.49
CA CYS A 348 -20.26 -6.59 -20.60
C CYS A 348 -19.13 -5.56 -20.57
N ARG A 349 -19.43 -4.27 -20.37
CA ARG A 349 -18.42 -3.19 -20.29
C ARG A 349 -17.36 -3.22 -21.43
N PRO A 350 -17.75 -3.29 -22.72
CA PRO A 350 -16.79 -3.34 -23.83
C PRO A 350 -15.93 -2.07 -23.95
N ASP A 351 -16.36 -0.98 -23.31
CA ASP A 351 -15.65 0.29 -23.17
C ASP A 351 -14.39 0.20 -22.28
N LEU A 352 -14.46 -0.60 -21.22
CA LEU A 352 -13.54 -0.47 -20.08
C LEU A 352 -12.14 -1.06 -20.35
N PRO A 353 -11.97 -2.31 -20.83
CA PRO A 353 -10.62 -2.83 -21.11
C PRO A 353 -9.83 -1.98 -22.12
N PRO A 354 -10.43 -1.49 -23.23
CA PRO A 354 -9.75 -0.55 -24.13
C PRO A 354 -9.38 0.78 -23.46
N ALA A 355 -10.24 1.34 -22.59
CA ALA A 355 -9.95 2.59 -21.88
C ALA A 355 -8.75 2.44 -20.93
N LEU A 356 -8.74 1.38 -20.11
CA LEU A 356 -7.64 1.08 -19.19
C LEU A 356 -6.33 0.81 -19.92
N ARG A 357 -6.39 0.12 -21.07
CA ARG A 357 -5.23 -0.07 -21.94
C ARG A 357 -4.67 1.27 -22.44
N ARG A 358 -5.53 2.18 -22.93
CA ARG A 358 -5.10 3.51 -23.40
C ARG A 358 -4.44 4.29 -22.26
N GLY A 359 -5.04 4.29 -21.07
CA GLY A 359 -4.47 4.91 -19.89
C GLY A 359 -3.09 4.34 -19.56
N PHE A 360 -2.95 3.00 -19.55
CA PHE A 360 -1.66 2.35 -19.34
C PHE A 360 -0.60 2.78 -20.38
N GLU A 361 -0.96 2.74 -21.66
CA GLU A 361 -0.08 3.14 -22.76
C GLU A 361 0.35 4.62 -22.61
N ASP A 362 -0.57 5.51 -22.26
CA ASP A 362 -0.29 6.93 -22.02
C ASP A 362 0.73 7.14 -20.88
N VAL A 363 0.52 6.47 -19.73
CA VAL A 363 1.48 6.54 -18.61
C VAL A 363 2.86 6.03 -19.02
N VAL A 364 2.93 4.90 -19.72
CA VAL A 364 4.18 4.32 -20.20
C VAL A 364 4.92 5.26 -21.15
N HIS A 365 4.20 5.86 -22.11
CA HIS A 365 4.81 6.76 -23.08
C HIS A 365 5.26 8.09 -22.44
N ASN A 366 4.38 8.71 -21.65
CA ASN A 366 4.54 10.11 -21.27
C ASN A 366 5.16 10.31 -19.89
N HIS A 367 5.09 9.31 -18.99
CA HIS A 367 5.50 9.49 -17.60
C HIS A 367 6.54 8.48 -17.10
N LEU A 368 6.53 7.25 -17.61
CA LEU A 368 7.46 6.20 -17.15
C LEU A 368 8.86 6.39 -17.76
N ARG A 369 9.90 6.44 -16.92
CA ARG A 369 11.31 6.64 -17.31
C ARG A 369 12.25 5.63 -16.66
N GLU A 370 11.81 4.98 -15.59
CA GLU A 370 12.51 3.89 -14.92
C GLU A 370 11.48 2.92 -14.32
N LEU A 371 11.91 1.68 -14.03
CA LEU A 371 11.09 0.65 -13.40
C LEU A 371 11.43 0.50 -11.93
N HIS A 372 10.39 0.38 -11.10
CA HIS A 372 10.48 0.08 -9.67
C HIS A 372 9.90 -1.32 -9.41
N PRO A 373 10.71 -2.40 -9.46
CA PRO A 373 10.20 -3.77 -9.51
C PRO A 373 9.24 -4.17 -8.39
N LEU A 374 9.48 -3.68 -7.17
CA LEU A 374 8.60 -4.01 -6.03
C LEU A 374 7.18 -3.50 -6.22
N ILE A 375 6.98 -2.31 -6.79
CA ILE A 375 5.64 -1.77 -7.05
C ILE A 375 4.85 -2.71 -7.97
N TRP A 376 5.50 -3.17 -9.05
CA TRP A 376 4.90 -4.10 -10.00
C TRP A 376 4.60 -5.45 -9.37
N GLY A 377 5.48 -5.95 -8.50
CA GLY A 377 5.23 -7.18 -7.74
C GLY A 377 4.04 -7.04 -6.78
N HIS A 378 3.93 -5.90 -6.09
CA HIS A 378 2.80 -5.61 -5.20
C HIS A 378 1.47 -5.48 -5.96
N ALA A 379 1.47 -4.88 -7.15
CA ALA A 379 0.26 -4.74 -7.95
C ALA A 379 -0.40 -6.09 -8.27
N GLU A 380 0.39 -7.14 -8.53
CA GLU A 380 -0.14 -8.49 -8.79
C GLU A 380 -0.85 -9.12 -7.59
N ILE A 381 -0.47 -8.75 -6.37
CA ILE A 381 -1.13 -9.18 -5.15
C ILE A 381 -2.19 -8.17 -4.68
N GLY A 382 -2.50 -7.15 -5.49
CA GLY A 382 -3.53 -6.14 -5.22
C GLY A 382 -3.11 -5.05 -4.25
N PHE A 383 -1.80 -4.77 -4.13
CA PHE A 383 -1.22 -3.88 -3.13
C PHE A 383 -1.56 -4.27 -1.68
N GLU A 384 -1.90 -5.53 -1.45
CA GLU A 384 -2.20 -6.06 -0.11
C GLU A 384 -0.93 -6.11 0.76
N ASN A 385 -1.00 -5.55 1.98
CA ASN A 385 0.10 -5.49 2.95
C ASN A 385 0.03 -6.59 4.01
N THR A 386 -1.13 -7.19 4.18
CA THR A 386 -1.35 -8.33 5.10
C THR A 386 -0.78 -9.63 4.57
N ALA A 387 -0.50 -9.71 3.26
CA ALA A 387 0.23 -10.84 2.72
C ALA A 387 1.66 -10.77 3.27
N ARG A 388 2.00 -11.71 4.17
CA ARG A 388 3.40 -11.88 4.59
C ARG A 388 4.23 -12.25 3.36
N ILE A 389 4.90 -11.24 2.81
CA ILE A 389 5.81 -11.43 1.70
C ILE A 389 6.98 -12.22 2.25
N ILE A 390 7.05 -13.50 1.86
CA ILE A 390 8.08 -14.43 2.32
C ILE A 390 9.48 -13.97 1.89
N SER A 391 9.57 -13.20 0.79
CA SER A 391 10.82 -12.63 0.30
C SER A 391 10.54 -11.42 -0.61
N ALA A 392 11.05 -10.25 -0.21
CA ALA A 392 10.99 -9.02 -1.01
C ALA A 392 11.73 -9.17 -2.34
N GLU A 393 12.89 -9.83 -2.32
CA GLU A 393 13.68 -10.13 -3.52
C GLU A 393 12.89 -10.97 -4.54
N ARG A 394 12.21 -12.03 -4.10
CA ARG A 394 11.37 -12.84 -4.99
C ARG A 394 10.22 -12.04 -5.59
N LEU A 395 9.62 -11.15 -4.79
CA LEU A 395 8.56 -10.26 -5.26
C LEU A 395 9.09 -9.24 -6.28
N ALA A 396 10.25 -8.65 -6.02
CA ALA A 396 10.92 -7.73 -6.93
C ALA A 396 11.28 -8.41 -8.26
N ASN A 397 11.87 -9.61 -8.23
CA ASN A 397 12.22 -10.36 -9.44
C ASN A 397 10.99 -10.64 -10.30
N LYS A 398 9.89 -11.07 -9.67
CA LYS A 398 8.62 -11.29 -10.37
C LYS A 398 8.06 -9.98 -10.93
N GLY A 399 8.07 -8.92 -10.12
CA GLY A 399 7.61 -7.60 -10.54
C GLY A 399 8.41 -7.03 -11.70
N GLN A 400 9.73 -7.24 -11.74
CA GLN A 400 10.57 -6.85 -12.87
C GLN A 400 10.18 -7.59 -14.15
N GLU A 401 9.99 -8.91 -14.08
CA GLU A 401 9.56 -9.71 -15.22
C GLU A 401 8.21 -9.20 -15.76
N THR A 402 7.25 -8.95 -14.88
CA THR A 402 5.92 -8.43 -15.23
C THR A 402 5.99 -7.02 -15.81
N ALA A 403 6.81 -6.15 -15.23
CA ALA A 403 7.01 -4.79 -15.71
C ALA A 403 7.59 -4.77 -17.14
N LEU A 404 8.64 -5.55 -17.40
CA LEU A 404 9.27 -5.62 -18.72
C LEU A 404 8.31 -6.21 -19.76
N ASN A 405 7.55 -7.26 -19.39
CA ASN A 405 6.47 -7.81 -20.22
C ASN A 405 5.45 -6.73 -20.62
N ALA A 406 4.93 -6.03 -19.61
CA ALA A 406 3.87 -5.03 -19.79
C ALA A 406 4.36 -3.83 -20.63
N VAL A 407 5.54 -3.31 -20.31
CA VAL A 407 6.13 -2.12 -20.97
C VAL A 407 6.59 -2.42 -22.40
N ALA A 408 6.85 -3.69 -22.75
CA ALA A 408 7.10 -4.06 -24.14
C ALA A 408 5.83 -3.98 -25.01
N MET A 409 4.63 -4.17 -24.43
CA MET A 409 3.38 -4.29 -25.19
C MET A 409 3.09 -3.11 -26.15
N PRO A 410 3.23 -1.83 -25.73
CA PRO A 410 2.98 -0.69 -26.62
C PRO A 410 3.97 -0.60 -27.79
N PHE A 411 5.11 -1.30 -27.72
CA PHE A 411 6.19 -1.24 -28.72
C PHE A 411 6.38 -2.54 -29.51
N LEU A 412 5.50 -3.54 -29.35
CA LEU A 412 5.70 -4.88 -29.95
C LEU A 412 5.97 -4.83 -31.45
N GLN A 413 5.23 -4.02 -32.21
CA GLN A 413 5.42 -3.89 -33.66
C GLN A 413 6.84 -3.41 -34.01
N LYS A 414 7.38 -2.45 -33.26
CA LYS A 414 8.72 -1.89 -33.46
C LYS A 414 9.81 -2.88 -33.05
N LEU A 415 9.63 -3.50 -31.88
CA LEU A 415 10.54 -4.52 -31.37
C LEU A 415 10.62 -5.71 -32.34
N GLN A 416 9.50 -6.11 -32.93
CA GLN A 416 9.43 -7.13 -33.98
C GLN A 416 10.12 -6.69 -35.28
N ALA A 417 10.04 -5.40 -35.64
CA ALA A 417 10.63 -4.86 -36.86
C ALA A 417 12.17 -4.77 -36.83
N GLY A 418 12.81 -4.88 -35.67
CA GLY A 418 14.26 -4.67 -35.57
C GLY A 418 14.68 -3.57 -34.60
N GLU A 419 13.74 -2.69 -34.26
CA GLU A 419 14.02 -1.42 -33.58
C GLU A 419 14.34 -1.63 -32.11
N THR A 420 15.14 -0.71 -31.58
CA THR A 420 15.47 -0.63 -30.15
C THR A 420 14.73 0.54 -29.52
N VAL A 421 14.12 0.30 -28.35
CA VAL A 421 13.41 1.30 -27.57
C VAL A 421 14.22 1.61 -26.32
N GLN A 422 14.64 2.87 -26.17
CA GLN A 422 15.39 3.36 -25.02
C GLN A 422 14.57 4.36 -24.22
N PHE A 423 14.40 4.09 -22.93
CA PHE A 423 13.85 5.03 -21.97
C PHE A 423 15.01 5.78 -21.29
N GLY A 424 14.94 7.10 -21.30
CA GLY A 424 15.87 7.97 -20.58
C GLY A 424 15.13 9.12 -19.91
N PRO A 425 15.82 9.95 -19.10
CA PRO A 425 15.18 11.05 -18.36
C PRO A 425 14.34 12.00 -19.24
N ASP A 426 14.78 12.23 -20.48
CA ASP A 426 14.15 13.16 -21.41
C ASP A 426 13.02 12.53 -22.25
N GLY A 427 12.70 11.25 -22.05
CA GLY A 427 11.66 10.54 -22.79
C GLY A 427 12.14 9.25 -23.44
N ILE A 428 11.40 8.83 -24.47
CA ILE A 428 11.63 7.57 -25.17
C ILE A 428 12.31 7.86 -26.51
N GLN A 429 13.48 7.27 -26.72
CA GLN A 429 14.22 7.28 -27.98
C GLN A 429 14.02 5.96 -28.70
N GLN A 430 13.86 6.02 -30.01
CA GLN A 430 13.66 4.87 -30.89
C GLN A 430 14.68 4.97 -32.01
N ASN A 431 15.54 3.96 -32.13
CA ASN A 431 16.61 3.94 -33.10
C ASN A 431 16.44 2.75 -34.04
N ASP A 432 16.53 3.04 -35.33
CA ASP A 432 16.75 2.04 -36.37
C ASP A 432 18.20 1.53 -36.31
N ARG A 433 18.41 0.29 -36.75
CA ARG A 433 19.72 -0.36 -36.77
C ARG A 433 20.76 0.33 -37.65
#